data_AF-A0A257XII8-F1
#
_entry.id   AF-A0A257XII8-F1
#
_cell.length_a   1.000
_cell.length_b   1.000
_cell.length_c   1.000
_cell.angle_alpha   90.00
_cell.angle_beta   90.00
_cell.angle_gamma   90.00
#
_symmetry.space_group_name_H-M   'P 1'
#
loop_
_entity.id
_entity.type
_entity.pdbx_description
1 polymer ?
#
loop_
_entity_poly.entity_id
_entity_poly.type
_entity_poly.pdbx_seq_one_letter_code
_entity_poly.pdbx_strand_id
1 'polypeptide(L)'
;MQAVLDRARECNPHLNAIVYERFDAALERSREADAARASGESWGPLHGVPVTIKENVDVAGMPTPNGVRAFEGVVAPDDSPVVRNLLAAGAIVIGRTTTPEFSMRASTDSPLHGRTRNPW
;
A
#
# COMPACT_ATOMS: atom_id res chain seq x y z
N MET A 1 12.33 6.87 4.09
CA MET A 1 11.74 5.90 3.14
C MET A 1 12.63 4.70 2.86
N GLN A 2 13.88 4.88 2.38
CA GLN A 2 14.77 3.78 1.96
C GLN A 2 14.82 2.58 2.92
N ALA A 3 15.11 2.81 4.20
CA ALA A 3 15.17 1.75 5.21
C ALA A 3 13.89 0.91 5.34
N VAL A 4 12.71 1.51 5.15
CA VAL A 4 11.42 0.81 5.20
C VAL A 4 11.25 -0.09 3.99
N LEU A 5 11.63 0.39 2.80
CA LEU A 5 11.53 -0.37 1.56
C LEU A 5 12.53 -1.53 1.52
N ASP A 6 13.75 -1.31 2.02
CA ASP A 6 14.75 -2.37 2.12
C ASP A 6 14.29 -3.46 3.08
N ARG A 7 13.73 -3.08 4.23
CA ARG A 7 13.14 -4.05 5.17
C ARG A 7 11.96 -4.79 4.56
N ALA A 8 11.11 -4.10 3.80
CA ALA A 8 10.01 -4.74 3.09
C ALA A 8 10.51 -5.77 2.07
N ARG A 9 11.54 -5.42 1.26
CA ARG A 9 12.15 -6.34 0.30
C ARG A 9 12.77 -7.56 0.96
N GLU A 10 13.41 -7.39 2.11
CA GLU A 10 14.02 -8.48 2.88
C GLU A 10 12.95 -9.43 3.45
N CYS A 11 11.88 -8.88 4.04
CA CYS A 11 10.86 -9.70 4.73
C CYS A 11 9.79 -10.28 3.81
N ASN A 12 9.35 -9.53 2.80
CA ASN A 12 8.15 -9.88 2.03
C ASN A 12 8.24 -11.24 1.32
N PRO A 13 9.39 -11.71 0.82
CA PRO A 13 9.52 -13.07 0.27
C PRO A 13 9.14 -14.18 1.27
N HIS A 14 9.29 -13.94 2.57
CA HIS A 14 8.93 -14.90 3.63
C HIS A 14 7.49 -14.72 4.11
N LEU A 15 6.91 -13.52 3.96
CA LEU A 15 5.60 -13.18 4.51
C LEU A 15 4.48 -13.16 3.48
N ASN A 16 4.76 -12.77 2.24
CA ASN A 16 3.76 -12.51 1.19
C ASN A 16 2.66 -11.55 1.67
N ALA A 17 3.07 -10.40 2.20
CA ALA A 17 2.17 -9.41 2.79
C ALA A 17 1.82 -8.30 1.80
N ILE A 18 2.80 -7.78 1.06
CA ILE A 18 2.65 -6.74 0.02
C ILE A 18 2.61 -7.43 -1.35
N VAL A 19 1.54 -7.23 -2.10
CA VAL A 19 1.29 -7.93 -3.37
C VAL A 19 1.24 -7.01 -4.59
N TYR A 20 1.07 -5.70 -4.35
CA TYR A 20 1.29 -4.66 -5.35
C TYR A 20 2.28 -3.64 -4.79
N GLU A 21 3.51 -3.66 -5.26
CA GLU A 21 4.56 -2.75 -4.79
C GLU A 21 4.42 -1.36 -5.42
N ARG A 22 4.76 -0.32 -4.67
CA ARG A 22 4.89 1.07 -5.16
C ARG A 22 6.21 1.70 -4.73
N PHE A 23 7.28 0.93 -4.63
CA PHE A 23 8.52 1.35 -3.99
C PHE A 23 9.17 2.54 -4.69
N ASP A 24 9.19 2.55 -6.02
CA ASP A 24 9.80 3.66 -6.79
C ASP A 24 8.99 4.95 -6.61
N ALA A 25 7.67 4.88 -6.78
CA ALA A 25 6.77 6.01 -6.53
C ALA A 25 6.85 6.51 -5.08
N ALA A 26 7.04 5.61 -4.11
CA ALA A 26 7.20 5.98 -2.71
C ALA A 26 8.54 6.68 -2.43
N LEU A 27 9.61 6.27 -3.13
CA LEU A 27 10.91 6.97 -3.07
C LEU A 27 10.82 8.37 -3.66
N GLU A 28 10.19 8.51 -4.82
CA GLU A 28 9.95 9.81 -5.45
C GLU A 28 9.14 10.73 -4.53
N ARG A 29 8.00 10.24 -4.02
CA ARG A 29 7.15 11.01 -3.10
C ARG A 29 7.86 11.35 -1.79
N SER A 30 8.78 10.50 -1.32
CA SER A 30 9.58 10.81 -0.13
C SER A 30 10.56 11.95 -0.39
N ARG A 31 11.16 12.05 -1.58
CA ARG A 31 12.04 13.17 -1.94
C ARG A 31 11.28 14.48 -1.99
N GLU A 32 10.06 14.45 -2.51
CA GLU A 32 9.15 15.61 -2.50
C GLU A 32 8.81 16.04 -1.07
N ALA A 33 8.57 15.08 -0.16
CA ALA A 33 8.31 15.36 1.25
C ALA A 33 9.54 16.02 1.91
N ASP A 34 10.74 15.48 1.66
CA ASP A 34 11.99 16.05 2.17
C ASP A 34 12.20 17.49 1.65
N ALA A 35 11.90 17.75 0.38
CA ALA A 35 11.99 19.09 -0.21
C ALA A 35 10.98 20.07 0.41
N ALA A 36 9.73 19.65 0.61
CA ALA A 36 8.70 20.43 1.28
C ALA A 36 9.11 20.76 2.72
N ARG A 37 9.63 19.77 3.47
CA ARG A 37 10.14 20.01 4.82
C ARG A 37 11.30 21.01 4.83
N ALA A 38 12.21 20.92 3.87
CA ALA A 38 13.35 21.84 3.76
C ALA A 38 12.92 23.29 3.46
N SER A 39 11.79 23.49 2.78
CA SER A 39 11.20 24.82 2.55
C SER A 39 10.28 25.30 3.68
N GLY A 40 10.12 24.54 4.76
CA GLY A 40 9.23 24.86 5.88
C GLY A 40 7.76 24.51 5.65
N GLU A 41 7.45 23.79 4.56
CA GLU A 41 6.11 23.29 4.26
C GLU A 41 5.84 21.97 4.99
N SER A 42 4.60 21.78 5.45
CA SER A 42 4.11 20.52 5.99
C SER A 42 2.82 20.08 5.30
N TRP A 43 2.80 18.85 4.79
CA TRP A 43 1.62 18.20 4.21
C TRP A 43 0.62 17.66 5.25
N GLY A 44 0.83 17.92 6.54
CA GLY A 44 -0.08 17.51 7.60
C GLY A 44 0.51 16.45 8.54
N PRO A 45 -0.34 15.81 9.38
CA PRO A 45 0.11 15.01 10.52
C PRO A 45 0.82 13.70 10.14
N LEU A 46 0.70 13.26 8.89
CA LEU A 46 1.35 12.06 8.36
C LEU A 46 2.42 12.40 7.32
N HIS A 47 2.93 13.64 7.30
CA HIS A 47 3.99 14.07 6.38
C HIS A 47 5.11 13.03 6.27
N GLY A 48 5.24 12.42 5.09
CA GLY A 48 6.32 11.46 4.78
C GLY A 48 6.18 10.09 5.44
N VAL A 49 5.09 9.82 6.17
CA VAL A 49 4.88 8.55 6.89
C VAL A 49 4.50 7.44 5.88
N PRO A 50 5.28 6.34 5.79
CA PRO A 50 4.97 5.24 4.90
C PRO A 50 3.78 4.43 5.40
N VAL A 51 2.84 4.11 4.51
CA VAL A 51 1.66 3.29 4.79
C VAL A 51 1.44 2.25 3.69
N THR A 52 0.71 1.18 4.00
CA THR A 52 0.18 0.27 2.99
C THR A 52 -1.34 0.34 2.97
N ILE A 53 -1.96 -0.01 1.84
CA ILE A 53 -3.41 -0.01 1.68
C ILE A 53 -3.87 -1.41 1.32
N LYS A 54 -4.86 -1.95 2.05
CA LYS A 54 -5.41 -3.28 1.75
C LYS A 54 -6.06 -3.30 0.36
N GLU A 55 -5.90 -4.39 -0.38
CA GLU A 55 -6.32 -4.48 -1.79
C GLU A 55 -7.84 -4.41 -2.03
N ASN A 56 -8.66 -4.43 -0.97
CA ASN A 56 -10.10 -4.20 -1.03
C ASN A 56 -10.50 -2.71 -0.88
N VAL A 57 -9.53 -1.79 -0.77
CA VAL A 57 -9.74 -0.35 -0.60
C VAL A 57 -9.19 0.40 -1.79
N ASP A 58 -10.04 1.06 -2.58
CA ASP A 58 -9.63 1.70 -3.83
C ASP A 58 -8.51 2.72 -3.71
N VAL A 59 -7.51 2.56 -4.59
CA VAL A 59 -6.38 3.46 -4.86
C VAL A 59 -6.37 3.72 -6.36
N ALA A 60 -6.44 4.99 -6.76
CA ALA A 60 -6.57 5.40 -8.16
C ALA A 60 -5.48 4.77 -9.04
N GLY A 61 -5.89 4.19 -10.17
CA GLY A 61 -4.99 3.57 -11.13
C GLY A 61 -4.37 2.24 -10.69
N MET A 62 -4.81 1.65 -9.57
CA MET A 62 -4.34 0.34 -9.10
C MET A 62 -5.44 -0.73 -9.13
N PRO A 63 -5.07 -2.02 -9.29
CA PRO A 63 -6.02 -3.13 -9.20
C PRO A 63 -6.63 -3.26 -7.80
N THR A 64 -7.96 -3.32 -7.69
CA THR A 64 -8.73 -3.61 -6.46
C THR A 64 -9.48 -4.95 -6.60
N PRO A 65 -8.77 -6.09 -6.66
CA PRO A 65 -9.39 -7.38 -6.94
C PRO A 65 -10.14 -7.97 -5.74
N ASN A 66 -10.05 -7.38 -4.55
CA ASN A 66 -10.65 -7.93 -3.32
C ASN A 66 -10.21 -9.38 -3.01
N GLY A 67 -9.00 -9.77 -3.42
CA GLY A 67 -8.49 -11.14 -3.29
C GLY A 67 -9.14 -12.16 -4.23
N VAL A 68 -10.05 -11.72 -5.11
CA VAL A 68 -10.83 -12.56 -6.03
C VAL A 68 -10.12 -12.63 -7.37
N ARG A 69 -9.73 -13.83 -7.80
CA ARG A 69 -8.99 -14.02 -9.07
C ARG A 69 -9.74 -13.45 -10.29
N ALA A 70 -11.06 -13.57 -10.33
CA ALA A 70 -11.87 -13.02 -11.42
C ALA A 70 -11.83 -11.49 -11.52
N PHE A 71 -11.41 -10.79 -10.46
CA PHE A 71 -11.37 -9.33 -10.39
C PHE A 71 -9.95 -8.77 -10.54
N GLU A 72 -8.95 -9.58 -10.90
CA GLU A 72 -7.55 -9.15 -11.07
C GLU A 72 -7.41 -7.93 -11.99
N GLY A 73 -8.23 -7.82 -13.03
CA GLY A 73 -8.24 -6.71 -13.98
C GLY A 73 -9.07 -5.49 -13.57
N VAL A 74 -9.71 -5.49 -12.40
CA VAL A 74 -10.54 -4.37 -11.94
C VAL A 74 -9.65 -3.28 -11.37
N VAL A 75 -9.43 -2.21 -12.14
CA VAL A 75 -8.63 -1.05 -11.75
C VAL A 75 -9.54 0.05 -11.21
N ALA A 76 -9.20 0.59 -10.04
CA ALA A 76 -9.98 1.67 -9.43
C ALA A 76 -9.79 2.99 -10.21
N PRO A 77 -10.87 3.69 -10.57
CA PRO A 77 -10.77 4.97 -11.29
C PRO A 77 -10.30 6.10 -10.38
N ASP A 78 -10.62 6.03 -9.08
CA ASP A 78 -10.37 7.07 -8.09
C ASP A 78 -9.94 6.47 -6.75
N ASP A 79 -9.29 7.30 -5.93
CA ASP A 79 -9.00 6.95 -4.54
C ASP A 79 -10.29 6.91 -3.71
N SER A 80 -10.42 5.90 -2.86
CA SER A 80 -11.47 5.89 -1.83
C SER A 80 -11.33 7.07 -0.86
N PRO A 81 -12.40 7.50 -0.15
CA PRO A 81 -12.32 8.60 0.81
C PRO A 81 -11.23 8.42 1.88
N VAL A 82 -11.01 7.20 2.36
CA VAL A 82 -9.96 6.90 3.35
C VAL A 82 -8.55 7.09 2.76
N VAL A 83 -8.33 6.65 1.52
CA VAL A 83 -7.05 6.85 0.83
C VAL A 83 -6.82 8.34 0.58
N ARG A 84 -7.83 9.07 0.10
CA ARG A 84 -7.74 10.54 -0.06
C ARG A 84 -7.36 11.24 1.24
N ASN A 85 -7.95 10.86 2.36
CA ASN A 85 -7.64 11.44 3.66
C ASN A 85 -6.20 11.13 4.11
N LEU A 86 -5.71 9.92 3.88
CA LEU A 86 -4.31 9.54 4.19
C LEU A 86 -3.33 10.36 3.33
N LEU A 87 -3.58 10.46 2.03
CA LEU A 87 -2.76 11.23 1.09
C LEU A 87 -2.77 12.72 1.43
N ALA A 88 -3.94 13.29 1.73
CA ALA A 88 -4.10 14.68 2.15
C ALA A 88 -3.42 14.99 3.49
N ALA A 89 -3.26 13.99 4.36
CA ALA A 89 -2.49 14.11 5.59
C ALA A 89 -0.97 13.96 5.39
N GLY A 90 -0.51 13.70 4.16
CA GLY A 90 0.89 13.59 3.79
C GLY A 90 1.48 12.18 3.82
N ALA A 91 0.65 11.14 4.01
CA ALA A 91 1.11 9.76 4.02
C ALA A 91 1.60 9.30 2.64
N ILE A 92 2.55 8.38 2.62
CA ILE A 92 3.13 7.83 1.39
C ILE A 92 2.78 6.34 1.28
N VAL A 93 1.99 5.99 0.26
CA VAL A 93 1.62 4.58 0.00
C VAL A 93 2.78 3.84 -0.62
N ILE A 94 3.35 2.86 0.11
CA ILE A 94 4.49 2.04 -0.34
C ILE A 94 4.06 0.78 -1.10
N GLY A 95 2.80 0.38 -0.99
CA GLY A 95 2.26 -0.79 -1.66
C GLY A 95 0.89 -1.20 -1.13
N ARG A 96 0.32 -2.25 -1.72
CA ARG A 96 -0.95 -2.83 -1.31
C ARG A 96 -0.80 -4.21 -0.70
N THR A 97 -1.53 -4.47 0.38
CA THR A 97 -1.55 -5.76 1.06
C THR A 97 -2.70 -6.64 0.59
N THR A 98 -2.52 -7.96 0.63
CA THR A 98 -3.55 -8.90 0.19
C THR A 98 -4.64 -9.16 1.24
N THR A 99 -5.73 -9.78 0.80
CA THR A 99 -6.88 -10.17 1.60
C THR A 99 -7.37 -11.55 1.19
N PRO A 100 -8.01 -12.32 2.08
CA PRO A 100 -8.88 -13.40 1.59
C PRO A 100 -10.00 -12.81 0.73
N GLU A 101 -10.56 -13.63 -0.16
CA GLU A 101 -11.67 -13.24 -1.03
C GLU A 101 -12.77 -12.49 -0.28
N PHE A 102 -13.12 -11.31 -0.78
CA PHE A 102 -14.14 -10.43 -0.20
C PHE A 102 -13.88 -10.02 1.26
N SER A 103 -12.67 -10.22 1.78
CA SER A 103 -12.36 -10.07 3.21
C SER A 103 -13.20 -10.96 4.14
N MET A 104 -13.76 -12.07 3.65
CA MET A 104 -14.74 -12.88 4.39
C MET A 104 -14.13 -13.99 5.25
N ARG A 105 -12.81 -13.96 5.49
CA ARG A 105 -12.12 -14.94 6.34
C ARG A 105 -11.21 -14.24 7.36
N ALA A 106 -11.02 -14.89 8.50
CA ALA A 106 -10.10 -14.43 9.55
C ALA A 106 -8.63 -14.77 9.23
N SER A 107 -8.38 -15.63 8.24
CA SER A 107 -7.05 -15.97 7.73
C SER A 107 -6.84 -15.41 6.33
N THR A 108 -5.60 -15.03 6.03
CA THR A 108 -5.24 -14.47 4.72
C THR A 108 -4.70 -15.56 3.80
N ASP A 109 -5.63 -16.26 3.15
CA ASP A 109 -5.36 -17.22 2.08
C ASP A 109 -6.09 -16.76 0.82
N SER A 110 -5.35 -16.11 -0.08
CA SER A 110 -5.87 -15.51 -1.32
C SER A 110 -5.64 -16.46 -2.49
N PRO A 111 -6.67 -16.85 -3.27
CA PRO A 111 -6.47 -17.61 -4.51
C PRO A 111 -5.71 -16.84 -5.60
N LEU A 112 -5.66 -15.50 -5.48
CA LEU A 112 -4.94 -14.64 -6.40
C LEU A 112 -3.45 -14.53 -6.01
N HIS A 113 -3.16 -14.30 -4.73
CA HIS A 113 -1.81 -13.99 -4.26
C HIS A 113 -1.15 -15.05 -3.38
N GLY A 114 -1.87 -16.10 -3.02
CA GLY A 114 -1.44 -17.11 -2.05
C GLY A 114 -1.63 -16.66 -0.60
N ARG A 115 -1.03 -17.42 0.32
CA ARG A 115 -1.17 -17.21 1.77
C ARG A 115 -0.17 -16.18 2.28
N THR A 116 -0.63 -15.24 3.10
CA THR A 116 0.24 -14.41 3.95
C THR A 116 0.60 -15.19 5.21
N ARG A 117 1.88 -15.19 5.59
CA ARG A 117 2.39 -15.92 6.77
C ARG A 117 2.45 -15.03 8.01
N ASN A 118 2.34 -15.68 9.16
CA ASN A 118 2.57 -15.04 10.45
C ASN A 118 4.08 -14.76 10.60
N PRO A 119 4.49 -13.56 11.08
CA PRO A 119 5.91 -13.23 11.31
C PRO A 119 6.55 -13.89 12.55
N TRP A 120 5.78 -14.61 13.38
CA TRP A 120 6.22 -15.38 14.56
C TRP A 120 6.28 -16.88 14.24
#